data_AF-A0A6A1R2Q8-F1
#
_entry.id   AF-A0A6A1R2Q8-F1
#
_cell.length_a   1.000
_cell.length_b   1.000
_cell.length_c   1.000
_cell.angle_alpha   90.00
_cell.angle_beta   90.00
_cell.angle_gamma   90.00
#
_symmetry.space_group_name_H-M   'P 1'
#
loop_
_entity.id
_entity.type
_entity.pdbx_description
1 polymer ?
#
loop_
_entity_poly.entity_id
_entity_poly.type
_entity_poly.pdbx_seq_one_letter_code
_entity_poly.pdbx_strand_id
1 'polypeptide(L)'
;MHISNNDFSPQSNSKCLIAALSVLVLAYFAFPVAMALGYVSMALAFVLGLFAWKSLREYAYVLRSPLVIAALGLYVLMLLGWAYTPAPLDDVRLHFSKYAKLLLVPVFILLLQNEKWRQRCVYAFMAAMGFILVSAYANIFFQLPWSSTQNLGWGQDHTVIGDYITQNIMMVFFAILLLEKAVTSSHRMEQAFFAASFVLAVLVVTHLSNGRTGYLLLIVALGMYALKWARGWKQWLTIGVVACVIALSLASSERVQHRVEQAVTELENSDSMEITSIGGRYNFWKYTLQMTLEKPLQGWGTGSYHSQWCEHVTADGWCGFGRWHPHNQYLFFWMEHGLLGLALFVLFVVSPIWMTRKMPDSPRRIAWCFSALFAVNSLINASLFSARESHFFVMMTCLACAGIVLQSVRSSQQPT
;
A
#
# COMPACT_ATOMS: atom_id res chain seq x y z
N MET A 1 22.48 -4.28 -9.67
CA MET A 1 22.22 -5.19 -8.54
C MET A 1 22.13 -6.56 -9.17
N HIS A 2 23.18 -7.38 -9.02
CA HIS A 2 23.11 -8.78 -9.45
C HIS A 2 22.20 -9.51 -8.46
N ILE A 3 21.04 -9.94 -8.94
CA ILE A 3 20.17 -10.84 -8.19
C ILE A 3 20.75 -12.23 -8.39
N SER A 4 21.23 -12.85 -7.32
CA SER A 4 21.80 -14.19 -7.35
C SER A 4 20.68 -15.21 -7.48
N ASN A 5 20.76 -16.06 -8.52
CA ASN A 5 19.91 -17.23 -8.72
C ASN A 5 20.27 -18.41 -7.80
N ASN A 6 21.20 -18.22 -6.87
CA ASN A 6 21.62 -19.32 -6.01
C ASN A 6 20.53 -19.61 -4.98
N ASP A 7 20.01 -20.84 -5.03
CA ASP A 7 19.57 -21.51 -3.82
C ASP A 7 20.64 -21.28 -2.76
N PHE A 8 20.22 -20.89 -1.56
CA PHE A 8 21.13 -20.74 -0.42
C PHE A 8 22.10 -21.92 -0.43
N SER A 9 23.41 -21.63 -0.43
CA SER A 9 24.42 -22.69 -0.43
C SER A 9 24.11 -23.68 0.71
N PRO A 10 24.41 -24.98 0.57
CA PRO A 10 24.05 -25.98 1.58
C PRO A 10 24.57 -25.66 3.00
N GLN A 11 25.56 -24.76 3.12
CA GLN A 11 26.09 -24.24 4.40
C GLN A 11 25.30 -23.04 5.00
N SER A 12 24.32 -22.47 4.29
CA SER A 12 23.57 -21.25 4.63
C SER A 12 22.19 -21.51 5.29
N ASN A 13 21.67 -22.74 5.22
CA ASN A 13 20.33 -23.08 5.73
C ASN A 13 20.33 -23.32 7.24
N SER A 14 20.51 -22.26 8.03
CA SER A 14 20.17 -22.32 9.45
C SER A 14 18.66 -22.59 9.58
N LYS A 15 18.25 -23.53 10.46
CA LYS A 15 16.83 -23.79 10.76
C LYS A 15 16.07 -22.50 11.08
N CYS A 16 16.76 -21.55 11.69
CA CYS A 16 16.26 -20.22 12.02
C CYS A 16 15.89 -19.39 10.77
N LEU A 17 16.73 -19.37 9.73
CA LEU A 17 16.43 -18.66 8.48
C LEU A 17 15.19 -19.24 7.79
N ILE A 18 15.07 -20.56 7.70
CA ILE A 18 13.91 -21.21 7.08
C ILE A 18 12.65 -20.87 7.88
N ALA A 19 12.72 -20.90 9.22
CA ALA A 19 11.62 -20.48 10.06
C ALA A 19 11.23 -19.01 9.83
N ALA A 20 12.20 -18.09 9.79
CA ALA A 20 11.97 -16.68 9.51
C ALA A 20 11.24 -16.47 8.16
N LEU A 21 11.70 -17.15 7.11
CA LEU A 21 11.12 -17.07 5.78
C LEU A 21 9.71 -17.67 5.71
N SER A 22 9.49 -18.79 6.41
CA SER A 22 8.17 -19.44 6.47
C SER A 22 7.16 -18.58 7.21
N VAL A 23 7.56 -17.98 8.33
CA VAL A 23 6.73 -17.05 9.09
C VAL A 23 6.50 -15.75 8.30
N LEU A 24 7.48 -15.29 7.51
CA LEU A 24 7.29 -14.14 6.62
C LEU A 24 6.21 -14.43 5.55
N VAL A 25 6.22 -15.62 4.94
CA VAL A 25 5.16 -16.05 4.02
C VAL A 25 3.80 -16.05 4.72
N LEU A 26 3.72 -16.57 5.94
CA LEU A 26 2.51 -16.50 6.75
C LEU A 26 2.08 -15.06 7.02
N ALA A 27 3.01 -14.15 7.30
CA ALA A 27 2.71 -12.74 7.52
C ALA A 27 2.05 -12.10 6.28
N TYR A 28 2.58 -12.38 5.08
CA TYR A 28 2.00 -11.89 3.81
C TYR A 28 0.59 -12.46 3.52
N PHE A 29 0.29 -13.68 3.97
CA PHE A 29 -1.06 -14.24 3.91
C PHE A 29 -2.00 -13.66 4.99
N ALA A 30 -1.47 -13.47 6.21
CA ALA A 30 -2.29 -13.17 7.37
C ALA A 30 -2.67 -11.69 7.48
N PHE A 31 -1.78 -10.74 7.11
CA PHE A 31 -2.08 -9.31 7.32
C PHE A 31 -3.35 -8.81 6.59
N PRO A 32 -3.71 -9.29 5.37
CA PRO A 32 -4.95 -8.86 4.72
C PRO A 32 -6.20 -9.44 5.38
N VAL A 33 -6.14 -10.66 5.92
CA VAL A 33 -7.31 -11.44 6.36
C VAL A 33 -7.50 -11.41 7.88
N ALA A 34 -6.43 -11.55 8.64
CA ALA A 34 -6.42 -11.68 10.09
C ALA A 34 -5.32 -10.80 10.71
N MET A 35 -5.66 -9.54 11.00
CA MET A 35 -4.70 -8.51 11.45
C MET A 35 -3.83 -8.97 12.64
N ALA A 36 -4.43 -9.57 13.68
CA ALA A 36 -3.69 -10.03 14.86
C ALA A 36 -2.63 -11.07 14.50
N LEU A 37 -2.99 -12.07 13.68
CA LEU A 37 -2.04 -13.07 13.19
C LEU A 37 -0.97 -12.42 12.30
N GLY A 38 -1.34 -11.42 11.50
CA GLY A 38 -0.40 -10.61 10.73
C GLY A 38 0.66 -9.94 11.61
N TYR A 39 0.26 -9.23 12.66
CA TYR A 39 1.17 -8.58 13.61
C TYR A 39 2.14 -9.58 14.25
N VAL A 40 1.60 -10.67 14.82
CA VAL A 40 2.40 -11.69 15.50
C VAL A 40 3.38 -12.33 14.54
N SER A 41 2.95 -12.67 13.32
CA SER A 41 3.81 -13.26 12.30
C SER A 41 4.90 -12.29 11.85
N MET A 42 4.60 -11.00 11.66
CA MET A 42 5.63 -10.01 11.32
C MET A 42 6.67 -9.85 12.44
N ALA A 43 6.24 -9.74 13.68
CA ALA A 43 7.14 -9.63 14.83
C ALA A 43 8.03 -10.88 14.96
N LEU A 44 7.45 -12.07 14.82
CA LEU A 44 8.19 -13.32 14.87
C LEU A 44 9.17 -13.47 13.70
N ALA A 45 8.76 -13.13 12.48
CA ALA A 45 9.65 -13.13 11.31
C ALA A 45 10.82 -12.16 11.49
N PHE A 46 10.57 -10.98 12.08
CA PHE A 46 11.61 -10.00 12.41
C PHE A 46 12.62 -10.57 13.41
N VAL A 47 12.16 -11.10 14.54
CA VAL A 47 13.03 -11.67 15.59
C VAL A 47 13.84 -12.85 15.05
N LEU A 48 13.20 -13.79 14.34
CA LEU A 48 13.90 -14.91 13.71
C LEU A 48 14.90 -14.43 12.64
N GLY A 49 14.57 -13.38 11.88
CA GLY A 49 15.46 -12.76 10.92
C GLY A 49 16.73 -12.19 11.57
N LEU A 50 16.61 -11.56 12.75
CA LEU A 50 17.76 -11.11 13.53
C LEU A 50 18.66 -12.27 13.97
N PHE A 51 18.07 -13.36 14.48
CA PHE A 51 18.82 -14.57 14.83
C PHE A 51 19.46 -15.26 13.61
N ALA A 52 18.89 -15.07 12.42
CA ALA A 52 19.43 -15.56 11.14
C ALA A 52 20.52 -14.65 10.53
N TRP A 53 21.03 -13.64 11.27
CA TRP A 53 22.01 -12.66 10.76
C TRP A 53 23.23 -13.28 10.07
N LYS A 54 23.77 -14.38 10.59
CA LYS A 54 24.95 -15.05 9.99
C LYS A 54 24.71 -15.46 8.53
N SER A 55 23.49 -15.88 8.19
CA SER A 55 23.10 -16.21 6.81
C SER A 55 22.75 -14.96 6.02
N LEU A 56 22.10 -13.96 6.64
CA LEU A 56 21.65 -12.75 5.95
C LEU A 56 22.76 -11.73 5.65
N ARG A 57 23.89 -11.77 6.38
CA ARG A 57 24.98 -10.79 6.24
C ARG A 57 25.59 -10.74 4.84
N GLU A 58 25.46 -11.81 4.04
CA GLU A 58 25.90 -11.80 2.64
C GLU A 58 25.13 -10.77 1.80
N TYR A 59 23.91 -10.41 2.21
CA TYR A 59 23.07 -9.39 1.58
C TYR A 59 23.13 -8.03 2.28
N ALA A 60 24.04 -7.83 3.23
CA ALA A 60 24.12 -6.59 4.02
C ALA A 60 24.32 -5.32 3.16
N TYR A 61 24.79 -5.46 1.92
CA TYR A 61 24.87 -4.34 0.97
C TYR A 61 23.51 -3.67 0.71
N VAL A 62 22.39 -4.39 0.84
CA VAL A 62 21.03 -3.87 0.65
C VAL A 62 20.60 -2.94 1.78
N LEU A 63 21.25 -3.01 2.96
CA LEU A 63 21.00 -2.09 4.07
C LEU A 63 21.38 -0.63 3.75
N ARG A 64 22.15 -0.40 2.67
CA ARG A 64 22.48 0.93 2.15
C ARG A 64 21.54 1.40 1.03
N SER A 65 20.46 0.67 0.77
CA SER A 65 19.46 1.06 -0.22
C SER A 65 18.61 2.25 0.27
N PRO A 66 18.06 3.08 -0.63
CA PRO A 66 17.22 4.20 -0.27
C PRO A 66 15.92 3.78 0.39
N LEU A 67 15.44 2.54 0.18
CA LEU A 67 14.35 2.00 0.99
C LEU A 67 14.70 2.01 2.48
N VAL A 68 15.87 1.45 2.83
CA VAL A 68 16.31 1.34 4.23
C VAL A 68 16.68 2.71 4.79
N ILE A 69 17.38 3.54 4.00
CA ILE A 69 17.71 4.92 4.38
C ILE A 69 16.44 5.73 4.65
N ALA A 70 15.43 5.64 3.78
CA ALA A 70 14.18 6.36 3.97
C ALA A 70 13.41 5.87 5.20
N ALA A 71 13.28 4.54 5.37
CA ALA A 71 12.54 3.96 6.49
C ALA A 71 13.18 4.29 7.85
N LEU A 72 14.49 4.05 7.99
CA LEU A 72 15.22 4.35 9.22
C LEU A 72 15.39 5.85 9.43
N GLY A 73 15.60 6.61 8.35
CA GLY A 73 15.66 8.07 8.40
C GLY A 73 14.38 8.68 8.94
N LEU A 74 13.21 8.24 8.45
CA LEU A 74 11.91 8.68 8.97
C LEU A 74 11.76 8.36 10.45
N TYR A 75 12.10 7.14 10.87
CA TYR A 75 11.97 6.74 12.27
C TYR A 75 12.94 7.49 13.20
N VAL A 76 14.19 7.68 12.78
CA VAL A 76 15.17 8.50 13.51
C VAL A 76 14.70 9.95 13.59
N LEU A 77 14.12 10.49 12.51
CA LEU A 77 13.59 11.85 12.51
C LEU A 77 12.43 12.01 13.49
N MET A 78 11.59 10.98 13.70
CA MET A 78 10.59 10.98 14.76
C MET A 78 11.21 10.96 16.17
N LEU A 79 12.31 10.23 16.38
CA LEU A 79 13.01 10.24 17.67
C LEU A 79 13.58 11.64 17.96
N LEU A 80 14.17 12.29 16.95
CA LEU A 80 14.64 13.67 17.05
C LEU A 80 13.48 14.66 17.23
N GLY A 81 12.37 14.42 16.52
CA GLY A 81 11.12 15.18 16.58
C GLY A 81 10.50 15.24 17.97
N TRP A 82 10.77 14.25 18.83
CA TRP A 82 10.32 14.26 20.22
C TRP A 82 11.05 15.31 21.06
N ALA A 83 12.28 15.68 20.73
CA ALA A 83 13.07 16.63 21.52
C ALA A 83 12.53 18.07 21.49
N TYR A 84 11.69 18.40 20.50
CA TYR A 84 11.15 19.76 20.32
C TYR A 84 9.63 19.79 20.11
N THR A 85 8.93 18.67 20.33
CA THR A 85 7.47 18.61 20.15
C THR A 85 6.73 19.31 21.29
N PRO A 86 5.68 20.10 21.01
CA PRO A 86 4.76 20.61 22.03
C PRO A 86 3.72 19.55 22.46
N ALA A 87 3.72 18.37 21.84
CA ALA A 87 2.69 17.37 22.02
C ALA A 87 2.70 16.70 23.41
N PRO A 88 1.52 16.34 23.95
CA PRO A 88 1.42 15.41 25.07
C PRO A 88 2.11 14.08 24.78
N LEU A 89 2.62 13.44 25.83
CA LEU A 89 3.36 12.18 25.72
C LEU A 89 2.55 11.05 25.06
N ASP A 90 1.23 11.03 25.24
CA ASP A 90 0.38 9.99 24.67
C ASP A 90 0.28 10.10 23.13
N ASP A 91 0.25 11.31 22.58
CA ASP A 91 0.29 11.54 21.13
C ASP A 91 1.64 11.12 20.55
N VAL A 92 2.74 11.43 21.25
CA VAL A 92 4.10 11.00 20.87
C VAL A 92 4.20 9.47 20.86
N ARG A 93 3.73 8.80 21.93
CA ARG A 93 3.71 7.33 22.05
C ARG A 93 2.89 6.69 20.95
N LEU A 94 1.74 7.27 20.62
CA LEU A 94 0.92 6.82 19.52
C LEU A 94 1.72 6.86 18.21
N HIS A 95 2.41 7.96 17.91
CA HIS A 95 3.21 8.08 16.68
C HIS A 95 4.35 7.05 16.64
N PHE A 96 5.09 6.86 17.73
CA PHE A 96 6.11 5.80 17.80
C PHE A 96 5.53 4.41 17.54
N SER A 97 4.38 4.08 18.15
CA SER A 97 3.71 2.80 17.94
C SER A 97 3.24 2.62 16.49
N LYS A 98 2.68 3.67 15.89
CA LYS A 98 2.22 3.66 14.50
C LYS A 98 3.40 3.48 13.56
N TYR A 99 4.50 4.21 13.73
CA TYR A 99 5.59 4.17 12.77
C TYR A 99 6.68 3.12 13.06
N ALA A 100 6.61 2.39 14.18
CA ALA A 100 7.54 1.30 14.54
C ALA A 100 7.71 0.24 13.45
N LYS A 101 6.69 0.03 12.61
CA LYS A 101 6.76 -0.89 11.46
C LYS A 101 7.80 -0.51 10.41
N LEU A 102 8.25 0.75 10.35
CA LEU A 102 9.40 1.15 9.52
C LEU A 102 10.69 0.42 9.95
N LEU A 103 10.81 0.02 11.22
CA LEU A 103 11.94 -0.75 11.73
C LEU A 103 11.97 -2.19 11.21
N LEU A 104 10.88 -2.70 10.64
CA LEU A 104 10.83 -4.03 10.03
C LEU A 104 11.58 -4.07 8.69
N VAL A 105 11.64 -2.93 7.99
CA VAL A 105 12.16 -2.79 6.62
C VAL A 105 13.56 -3.36 6.43
N PRO A 106 14.58 -3.06 7.28
CA PRO A 106 15.93 -3.57 7.11
C PRO A 106 16.02 -5.10 7.15
N VAL A 107 15.23 -5.76 8.01
CA VAL A 107 15.24 -7.22 8.13
C VAL A 107 14.43 -7.86 7.00
N PHE A 108 13.26 -7.30 6.67
CA PHE A 108 12.39 -7.89 5.66
C PHE A 108 12.99 -7.78 4.26
N ILE A 109 13.66 -6.68 3.92
CA ILE A 109 14.34 -6.59 2.62
C ILE A 109 15.48 -7.61 2.49
N LEU A 110 16.17 -7.96 3.58
CA LEU A 110 17.19 -9.02 3.59
C LEU A 110 16.57 -10.41 3.39
N LEU A 111 15.45 -10.70 4.06
CA LEU A 111 14.74 -11.97 3.91
C LEU A 111 14.19 -12.18 2.48
N LEU A 112 13.85 -11.11 1.77
CA LEU A 112 13.28 -11.15 0.43
C LEU A 112 14.31 -11.26 -0.70
N GLN A 113 15.60 -11.42 -0.39
CA GLN A 113 16.64 -11.56 -1.41
C GLN A 113 16.56 -12.90 -2.15
N ASN A 114 16.09 -13.95 -1.48
CA ASN A 114 15.87 -15.24 -2.13
C ASN A 114 14.59 -15.21 -2.99
N GLU A 115 14.75 -15.45 -4.29
CA GLU A 115 13.64 -15.38 -5.25
C GLU A 115 12.50 -16.36 -4.95
N LYS A 116 12.81 -17.62 -4.59
CA LYS A 116 11.77 -18.63 -4.32
C LYS A 116 10.89 -18.23 -3.14
N TRP A 117 11.51 -17.72 -2.07
CA TRP A 117 10.77 -17.24 -0.90
C TRP A 117 10.02 -15.93 -1.16
N ARG A 118 10.61 -15.03 -1.96
CA ARG A 118 9.92 -13.82 -2.44
C ARG A 118 8.67 -14.17 -3.25
N GLN A 119 8.75 -15.14 -4.17
CA GLN A 119 7.59 -15.64 -4.92
C GLN A 119 6.52 -16.22 -3.99
N ARG A 120 6.91 -17.04 -3.00
CA ARG A 120 5.96 -17.56 -1.99
C ARG A 120 5.23 -16.45 -1.23
N CYS A 121 5.92 -15.36 -0.89
CA CYS A 121 5.30 -14.18 -0.25
C CYS A 121 4.27 -13.51 -1.17
N VAL A 122 4.58 -13.35 -2.46
CA VAL A 122 3.64 -12.81 -3.46
C VAL A 122 2.40 -13.69 -3.56
N TYR A 123 2.58 -15.01 -3.70
CA TYR A 123 1.45 -15.95 -3.79
C TYR A 123 0.64 -16.05 -2.50
N ALA A 124 1.26 -15.93 -1.34
CA ALA A 124 0.58 -15.85 -0.05
C ALA A 124 -0.35 -14.63 0.02
N PHE A 125 0.14 -13.45 -0.39
CA PHE A 125 -0.71 -12.26 -0.51
C PHE A 125 -1.83 -12.46 -1.55
N MET A 126 -1.52 -13.01 -2.72
CA MET A 126 -2.53 -13.28 -3.75
C MET A 126 -3.60 -14.27 -3.28
N ALA A 127 -3.23 -15.30 -2.51
CA ALA A 127 -4.17 -16.27 -1.95
C ALA A 127 -5.09 -15.60 -0.91
N ALA A 128 -4.53 -14.76 -0.04
CA ALA A 128 -5.29 -13.97 0.92
C ALA A 128 -6.31 -13.03 0.23
N MET A 129 -5.88 -12.34 -0.83
CA MET A 129 -6.76 -11.47 -1.61
C MET A 129 -7.78 -12.25 -2.45
N GLY A 130 -7.42 -13.44 -2.94
CA GLY A 130 -8.36 -14.37 -3.59
C GLY A 130 -9.46 -14.84 -2.63
N PHE A 131 -9.12 -15.11 -1.37
CA PHE A 131 -10.10 -15.40 -0.32
C PHE A 131 -11.05 -14.22 -0.08
N ILE A 132 -10.52 -12.99 0.00
CA ILE A 132 -11.34 -11.78 0.14
C ILE A 132 -12.23 -11.56 -1.09
N LEU A 133 -11.72 -11.78 -2.30
CA LEU A 133 -12.46 -11.68 -3.56
C LEU A 133 -13.66 -12.65 -3.56
N VAL A 134 -13.42 -13.94 -3.29
CA VAL A 134 -14.48 -14.95 -3.22
C VAL A 134 -15.48 -14.61 -2.10
N SER A 135 -14.98 -14.19 -0.95
CA SER A 135 -15.84 -13.78 0.17
C SER A 135 -16.74 -12.60 -0.18
N ALA A 136 -16.24 -11.60 -0.92
CA ALA A 136 -17.02 -10.42 -1.30
C ALA A 136 -18.21 -10.79 -2.21
N TYR A 137 -18.02 -11.75 -3.12
CA TYR A 137 -19.10 -12.30 -3.93
C TYR A 137 -20.04 -13.21 -3.14
N ALA A 138 -19.50 -14.03 -2.24
CA ALA A 138 -20.33 -14.87 -1.38
C ALA A 138 -21.21 -14.01 -0.44
N ASN A 139 -20.71 -12.86 0.00
CA ASN A 139 -21.43 -11.93 0.88
C ASN A 139 -22.69 -11.33 0.22
N ILE A 140 -22.81 -11.38 -1.11
CA ILE A 140 -24.04 -11.00 -1.83
C ILE A 140 -25.19 -11.94 -1.47
N PHE A 141 -24.90 -13.22 -1.23
CA PHE A 141 -25.90 -14.27 -1.06
C PHE A 141 -25.96 -14.82 0.37
N PHE A 142 -24.88 -14.71 1.14
CA PHE A 142 -24.74 -15.32 2.46
C PHE A 142 -24.20 -14.32 3.47
N GLN A 143 -24.72 -14.34 4.69
CA GLN A 143 -24.15 -13.61 5.82
C GLN A 143 -22.92 -14.35 6.34
N LEU A 144 -21.73 -13.88 5.93
CA LEU A 144 -20.47 -14.51 6.33
C LEU A 144 -20.08 -14.04 7.74
N PRO A 145 -19.80 -14.96 8.70
CA PRO A 145 -19.46 -14.58 10.08
C PRO A 145 -18.25 -13.66 10.21
N TRP A 146 -17.32 -13.73 9.26
CA TRP A 146 -16.10 -12.91 9.25
C TRP A 146 -16.24 -11.61 8.44
N SER A 147 -17.36 -11.39 7.76
CA SER A 147 -17.56 -10.20 6.94
C SER A 147 -17.84 -8.97 7.81
N SER A 148 -17.18 -7.86 7.50
CA SER A 148 -17.38 -6.58 8.16
C SER A 148 -18.75 -5.97 7.82
N THR A 149 -19.32 -6.32 6.67
CA THR A 149 -20.68 -5.97 6.29
C THR A 149 -21.55 -7.21 6.18
N GLN A 150 -22.78 -7.13 6.69
CA GLN A 150 -23.75 -8.23 6.69
C GLN A 150 -24.92 -7.97 5.74
N ASN A 151 -24.69 -7.11 4.74
CA ASN A 151 -25.69 -6.74 3.75
C ASN A 151 -25.84 -7.86 2.72
N LEU A 152 -27.07 -8.16 2.33
CA LEU A 152 -27.36 -9.11 1.24
C LEU A 152 -27.84 -8.36 -0.02
N GLY A 153 -27.71 -9.04 -1.16
CA GLY A 153 -28.19 -8.55 -2.44
C GLY A 153 -27.23 -7.61 -3.17
N TRP A 154 -27.50 -7.45 -4.47
CA TRP A 154 -26.83 -6.44 -5.29
C TRP A 154 -27.25 -5.04 -4.83
N GLY A 155 -26.43 -4.03 -5.10
CA GLY A 155 -26.75 -2.67 -4.63
C GLY A 155 -26.14 -2.32 -3.27
N GLN A 156 -25.52 -3.27 -2.57
CA GLN A 156 -24.97 -3.05 -1.22
C GLN A 156 -23.44 -3.09 -1.16
N ASP A 157 -22.88 -2.64 -0.04
CA ASP A 157 -21.46 -2.75 0.27
C ASP A 157 -21.14 -4.13 0.85
N HIS A 158 -20.18 -4.80 0.23
CA HIS A 158 -19.74 -6.16 0.53
C HIS A 158 -18.27 -6.18 0.94
N THR A 159 -17.86 -5.15 1.68
CA THR A 159 -16.55 -5.13 2.33
C THR A 159 -16.46 -6.23 3.39
N VAL A 160 -15.55 -7.17 3.17
CA VAL A 160 -15.43 -8.39 3.97
C VAL A 160 -14.48 -8.18 5.14
N ILE A 161 -13.27 -7.70 4.89
CA ILE A 161 -12.26 -7.62 5.94
C ILE A 161 -11.92 -6.17 6.23
N GLY A 162 -12.12 -5.74 7.48
CA GLY A 162 -11.98 -4.35 7.96
C GLY A 162 -12.71 -3.32 7.10
N ASP A 163 -12.06 -2.23 6.72
CA ASP A 163 -12.74 -1.12 6.05
C ASP A 163 -12.59 -1.15 4.51
N TYR A 164 -13.52 -0.47 3.84
CA TYR A 164 -13.60 -0.43 2.38
C TYR A 164 -12.39 0.28 1.73
N ILE A 165 -11.72 1.20 2.44
CA ILE A 165 -10.55 1.92 1.90
C ILE A 165 -9.38 0.94 1.81
N THR A 166 -9.04 0.27 2.92
CA THR A 166 -7.95 -0.70 2.96
C THR A 166 -8.20 -1.89 2.04
N GLN A 167 -9.43 -2.44 2.02
CA GLN A 167 -9.78 -3.52 1.13
C GLN A 167 -9.60 -3.12 -0.35
N ASN A 168 -10.09 -1.94 -0.74
CA ASN A 168 -9.97 -1.48 -2.13
C ASN A 168 -8.52 -1.22 -2.54
N ILE A 169 -7.70 -0.61 -1.69
CA ILE A 169 -6.26 -0.41 -1.94
C ILE A 169 -5.59 -1.75 -2.28
N MET A 170 -5.83 -2.76 -1.43
CA MET A 170 -5.24 -4.09 -1.61
C MET A 170 -5.82 -4.83 -2.82
N MET A 171 -7.12 -4.69 -3.07
CA MET A 171 -7.81 -5.32 -4.21
C MET A 171 -7.36 -4.72 -5.55
N VAL A 172 -7.12 -3.41 -5.63
CA VAL A 172 -6.54 -2.78 -6.82
C VAL A 172 -5.14 -3.31 -7.09
N PHE A 173 -4.28 -3.40 -6.06
CA PHE A 173 -2.94 -3.96 -6.27
C PHE A 173 -2.98 -5.44 -6.65
N PHE A 174 -3.88 -6.22 -6.05
CA PHE A 174 -4.14 -7.61 -6.43
C PHE A 174 -4.60 -7.72 -7.90
N ALA A 175 -5.49 -6.84 -8.35
CA ALA A 175 -5.91 -6.77 -9.75
C ALA A 175 -4.72 -6.54 -10.69
N ILE A 176 -3.74 -5.69 -10.32
CA ILE A 176 -2.50 -5.52 -11.10
C ILE A 176 -1.70 -6.82 -11.17
N LEU A 177 -1.58 -7.58 -10.07
CA LEU A 177 -0.88 -8.87 -10.07
C LEU A 177 -1.61 -9.92 -10.93
N LEU A 178 -2.95 -9.95 -10.88
CA LEU A 178 -3.78 -10.81 -11.72
C LEU A 178 -3.66 -10.46 -13.20
N LEU A 179 -3.70 -9.17 -13.54
CA LEU A 179 -3.51 -8.69 -14.90
C LEU A 179 -2.12 -9.06 -15.43
N GLU A 180 -1.09 -8.81 -14.63
CA GLU A 180 0.29 -9.17 -14.97
C GLU A 180 0.43 -10.69 -15.23
N LYS A 181 -0.18 -11.53 -14.39
CA LYS A 181 -0.27 -12.97 -14.61
C LYS A 181 -1.01 -13.30 -15.90
N ALA A 182 -2.19 -12.74 -16.12
CA ALA A 182 -3.01 -13.01 -17.30
C ALA A 182 -2.27 -12.70 -18.61
N VAL A 183 -1.45 -11.65 -18.64
CA VAL A 183 -0.73 -11.25 -19.86
C VAL A 183 0.61 -11.96 -20.02
N THR A 184 1.25 -12.39 -18.92
CA THR A 184 2.55 -13.10 -18.99
C THR A 184 2.43 -14.61 -19.08
N SER A 185 1.34 -15.23 -18.63
CA SER A 185 1.16 -16.69 -18.65
C SER A 185 1.19 -17.25 -20.07
N SER A 186 1.76 -18.44 -20.25
CA SER A 186 1.88 -19.10 -21.57
C SER A 186 0.67 -19.98 -21.91
N HIS A 187 -0.12 -20.39 -20.91
CA HIS A 187 -1.24 -21.31 -21.07
C HIS A 187 -2.58 -20.57 -21.15
N ARG A 188 -3.36 -20.81 -22.21
CA ARG A 188 -4.65 -20.13 -22.44
C ARG A 188 -5.64 -20.25 -21.28
N MET A 189 -5.71 -21.42 -20.63
CA MET A 189 -6.61 -21.61 -19.47
C MET A 189 -6.17 -20.78 -18.26
N GLU A 190 -4.87 -20.68 -18.03
CA GLU A 190 -4.31 -19.86 -16.96
C GLU A 190 -4.53 -18.37 -17.25
N GLN A 191 -4.32 -17.93 -18.49
CA GLN A 191 -4.64 -16.58 -18.95
C GLN A 191 -6.12 -16.24 -18.72
N ALA A 192 -7.04 -17.12 -19.14
CA ALA A 192 -8.47 -16.92 -18.98
C ALA A 192 -8.88 -16.85 -17.51
N PHE A 193 -8.34 -17.74 -16.66
CA PHE A 193 -8.60 -17.74 -15.22
C PHE A 193 -8.17 -16.43 -14.55
N PHE A 194 -6.96 -15.96 -14.83
CA PHE A 194 -6.45 -14.71 -14.24
C PHE A 194 -7.14 -13.47 -14.82
N ALA A 195 -7.48 -13.47 -16.12
CA ALA A 195 -8.26 -12.40 -16.73
C ALA A 195 -9.67 -12.31 -16.13
N ALA A 196 -10.36 -13.44 -15.96
CA ALA A 196 -11.67 -13.48 -15.30
C ALA A 196 -11.57 -12.99 -13.84
N SER A 197 -10.57 -13.49 -13.09
CA SER A 197 -10.32 -13.05 -11.71
C SER A 197 -10.01 -11.55 -11.63
N PHE A 198 -9.28 -11.00 -12.61
CA PHE A 198 -8.99 -9.57 -12.71
C PHE A 198 -10.28 -8.77 -12.88
N VAL A 199 -11.16 -9.18 -13.80
CA VAL A 199 -12.46 -8.54 -14.01
C VAL A 199 -13.30 -8.57 -12.74
N LEU A 200 -13.35 -9.72 -12.06
CA LEU A 200 -14.05 -9.85 -10.78
C LEU A 200 -13.47 -8.93 -9.70
N ALA A 201 -12.15 -8.81 -9.59
CA ALA A 201 -11.50 -7.89 -8.65
C ALA A 201 -11.83 -6.41 -8.95
N VAL A 202 -11.87 -6.03 -10.24
CA VAL A 202 -12.30 -4.69 -10.67
C VAL A 202 -13.76 -4.44 -10.26
N LEU A 203 -14.65 -5.41 -10.49
CA LEU A 203 -16.06 -5.31 -10.12
C LEU A 203 -16.28 -5.24 -8.61
N VAL A 204 -15.45 -5.89 -7.79
CA VAL A 204 -15.48 -5.71 -6.33
C VAL A 204 -15.25 -4.24 -5.98
N VAL A 205 -14.21 -3.62 -6.56
CA VAL A 205 -13.88 -2.22 -6.29
C VAL A 205 -14.98 -1.29 -6.80
N THR A 206 -15.52 -1.52 -8.01
CA THR A 206 -16.46 -0.59 -8.67
C THR A 206 -17.93 -0.75 -8.25
N HIS A 207 -18.37 -1.97 -7.95
CA HIS A 207 -19.79 -2.31 -7.74
C HIS A 207 -20.09 -2.92 -6.37
N LEU A 208 -19.10 -3.44 -5.63
CA LEU A 208 -19.34 -4.11 -4.34
C LEU A 208 -18.69 -3.38 -3.16
N SER A 209 -18.14 -2.19 -3.38
CA SER A 209 -17.54 -1.36 -2.34
C SER A 209 -18.00 0.09 -2.43
N ASN A 210 -18.12 0.74 -1.26
CA ASN A 210 -18.52 2.14 -1.13
C ASN A 210 -17.40 3.17 -1.35
N GLY A 211 -16.13 2.74 -1.44
CA GLY A 211 -14.98 3.63 -1.36
C GLY A 211 -14.62 4.34 -2.67
N ARG A 212 -14.89 5.65 -2.77
CA ARG A 212 -14.47 6.52 -3.91
C ARG A 212 -12.96 6.45 -4.20
N THR A 213 -12.15 6.30 -3.15
CA THR A 213 -10.68 6.12 -3.25
C THR A 213 -10.32 4.94 -4.16
N GLY A 214 -11.09 3.85 -4.13
CA GLY A 214 -10.83 2.67 -4.95
C GLY A 214 -10.87 2.96 -6.45
N TYR A 215 -11.81 3.80 -6.90
CA TYR A 215 -11.95 4.17 -8.31
C TYR A 215 -10.72 4.95 -8.80
N LEU A 216 -10.29 5.95 -8.03
CA LEU A 216 -9.11 6.75 -8.35
C LEU A 216 -7.85 5.88 -8.41
N LEU A 217 -7.65 5.02 -7.41
CA LEU A 217 -6.47 4.14 -7.39
C LEU A 217 -6.49 3.12 -8.52
N LEU A 218 -7.67 2.61 -8.91
CA LEU A 218 -7.80 1.73 -10.06
C LEU A 218 -7.40 2.43 -11.36
N ILE A 219 -7.88 3.66 -11.57
CA ILE A 219 -7.52 4.49 -12.73
C ILE A 219 -6.01 4.68 -12.80
N VAL A 220 -5.41 5.10 -11.69
CA VAL A 220 -3.97 5.36 -11.60
C VAL A 220 -3.17 4.09 -11.84
N ALA A 221 -3.53 2.98 -11.19
CA ALA A 221 -2.79 1.73 -11.30
C ALA A 221 -2.88 1.13 -12.71
N LEU A 222 -4.07 1.11 -13.33
CA LEU A 222 -4.26 0.60 -14.69
C LEU A 222 -3.68 1.54 -15.75
N GLY A 223 -3.83 2.85 -15.58
CA GLY A 223 -3.19 3.85 -16.44
C GLY A 223 -1.67 3.71 -16.43
N MET A 224 -1.08 3.57 -15.23
CA MET A 224 0.35 3.31 -15.09
C MET A 224 0.77 1.97 -15.68
N TYR A 225 -0.05 0.93 -15.53
CA TYR A 225 0.21 -0.36 -16.16
C TYR A 225 0.23 -0.22 -17.69
N ALA A 226 -0.77 0.42 -18.29
CA ALA A 226 -0.86 0.67 -19.72
C ALA A 226 0.35 1.45 -20.25
N LEU A 227 0.75 2.52 -19.54
CA LEU A 227 1.93 3.34 -19.85
C LEU A 227 3.23 2.55 -19.83
N LYS A 228 3.34 1.51 -19.00
CA LYS A 228 4.55 0.69 -18.83
C LYS A 228 4.49 -0.65 -19.56
N TRP A 229 3.34 -1.02 -20.11
CA TRP A 229 3.13 -2.26 -20.84
C TRP A 229 3.51 -2.13 -22.32
N ALA A 230 2.94 -1.15 -23.02
CA ALA A 230 3.15 -0.94 -24.45
C ALA A 230 3.98 0.33 -24.72
N ARG A 231 4.63 0.39 -25.90
CA ARG A 231 5.39 1.56 -26.37
C ARG A 231 4.83 2.05 -27.71
N GLY A 232 4.95 3.34 -27.98
CA GLY A 232 4.53 3.97 -29.24
C GLY A 232 3.00 4.03 -29.37
N TRP A 233 2.46 3.90 -30.59
CA TRP A 233 1.01 4.03 -30.83
C TRP A 233 0.16 3.00 -30.07
N LYS A 234 0.69 1.79 -29.82
CA LYS A 234 0.02 0.73 -29.03
C LYS A 234 -0.19 1.12 -27.57
N GLN A 235 0.66 2.02 -27.04
CA GLN A 235 0.51 2.59 -25.70
C GLN A 235 -0.75 3.44 -25.62
N TRP A 236 -0.94 4.35 -26.57
CA TRP A 236 -2.13 5.21 -26.64
C TRP A 236 -3.41 4.41 -26.87
N LEU A 237 -3.36 3.36 -27.70
CA LEU A 237 -4.49 2.44 -27.86
C LEU A 237 -4.83 1.70 -26.56
N THR A 238 -3.81 1.20 -25.84
CA THR A 238 -4.02 0.50 -24.55
C THR A 238 -4.58 1.44 -23.49
N ILE A 239 -4.08 2.68 -23.42
CA ILE A 239 -4.62 3.72 -22.54
C ILE A 239 -6.07 4.03 -22.91
N GLY A 240 -6.37 4.20 -24.20
CA GLY A 240 -7.73 4.44 -24.68
C GLY A 240 -8.68 3.32 -24.29
N VAL A 241 -8.27 2.05 -24.47
CA VAL A 241 -9.07 0.88 -24.05
C VAL A 241 -9.28 0.85 -22.54
N VAL A 242 -8.22 1.04 -21.76
CA VAL A 242 -8.31 1.07 -20.28
C VAL A 242 -9.22 2.21 -19.82
N ALA A 243 -9.07 3.41 -20.40
CA ALA A 243 -9.91 4.56 -20.10
C ALA A 243 -11.37 4.30 -20.46
N CYS A 244 -11.66 3.71 -21.63
CA CYS A 244 -13.01 3.32 -22.02
C CYS A 244 -13.61 2.27 -21.08
N VAL A 245 -12.86 1.23 -20.70
CA VAL A 245 -13.33 0.17 -19.78
C VAL A 245 -13.63 0.75 -18.41
N ILE A 246 -12.75 1.61 -17.89
CA ILE A 246 -12.99 2.32 -16.63
C ILE A 246 -14.23 3.21 -16.76
N ALA A 247 -14.31 4.05 -17.80
CA ALA A 247 -15.42 4.97 -17.99
C ALA A 247 -16.75 4.22 -18.07
N LEU A 248 -16.80 3.12 -18.83
CA LEU A 248 -17.98 2.25 -18.92
C LEU A 248 -18.32 1.61 -17.57
N SER A 249 -17.32 1.07 -16.85
CA SER A 249 -17.54 0.47 -15.53
C SER A 249 -17.99 1.48 -14.47
N LEU A 250 -17.58 2.73 -14.57
CA LEU A 250 -18.00 3.81 -13.68
C LEU A 250 -19.39 4.32 -14.05
N ALA A 251 -19.67 4.47 -15.35
CA ALA A 251 -20.97 4.88 -15.85
C ALA A 251 -22.05 3.84 -15.59
N SER A 252 -21.73 2.54 -15.59
CA SER A 252 -22.70 1.47 -15.31
C SER A 252 -23.12 1.36 -13.84
N SER A 253 -22.40 2.01 -12.93
CA SER A 253 -22.65 1.92 -11.50
C SER A 253 -23.44 3.14 -11.02
N GLU A 254 -24.74 2.95 -10.76
CA GLU A 254 -25.61 4.00 -10.18
C GLU A 254 -25.03 4.59 -8.89
N ARG A 255 -24.33 3.75 -8.10
CA ARG A 255 -23.62 4.21 -6.90
C ARG A 255 -22.50 5.19 -7.24
N VAL A 256 -21.69 4.91 -8.27
CA VAL A 256 -20.61 5.81 -8.68
C VAL A 256 -21.20 7.17 -9.09
N GLN A 257 -22.29 7.17 -9.85
CA GLN A 257 -22.96 8.40 -10.27
C GLN A 257 -23.40 9.24 -9.06
N HIS A 258 -24.15 8.65 -8.13
CA HIS A 258 -24.58 9.35 -6.91
C HIS A 258 -23.40 9.83 -6.06
N ARG A 259 -22.31 9.06 -6.00
CA ARG A 259 -21.09 9.46 -5.26
C ARG A 259 -20.36 10.61 -5.93
N VAL A 260 -20.38 10.71 -7.25
CA VAL A 260 -19.79 11.83 -8.00
C VAL A 260 -20.63 13.08 -7.78
N GLU A 261 -21.96 12.99 -7.86
CA GLU A 261 -22.87 14.12 -7.58
C GLU A 261 -22.67 14.65 -6.16
N GLN A 262 -22.72 13.77 -5.15
CA GLN A 262 -22.45 14.13 -3.76
C GLN A 262 -21.04 14.76 -3.60
N ALA A 263 -20.05 14.27 -4.35
CA ALA A 263 -18.71 14.83 -4.29
C ALA A 263 -18.63 16.25 -4.85
N VAL A 264 -19.38 16.55 -5.91
CA VAL A 264 -19.48 17.90 -6.48
C VAL A 264 -20.16 18.85 -5.49
N THR A 265 -21.30 18.45 -4.90
CA THR A 265 -22.00 19.28 -3.91
C THR A 265 -21.17 19.55 -2.65
N GLU A 266 -20.46 18.54 -2.14
CA GLU A 266 -19.54 18.73 -1.00
C GLU A 266 -18.35 19.64 -1.36
N LEU A 267 -17.89 19.62 -2.62
CA LEU A 267 -16.79 20.47 -3.08
C LEU A 267 -17.20 21.94 -3.21
N GLU A 268 -18.40 22.21 -3.71
CA GLU A 268 -18.97 23.57 -3.81
C GLU A 268 -19.07 24.25 -2.43
N ASN A 269 -19.36 23.46 -1.39
CA ASN A 269 -19.46 23.94 -0.01
C ASN A 269 -18.22 23.62 0.84
N SER A 270 -17.09 23.24 0.23
CA SER A 270 -15.93 22.69 0.96
C SER A 270 -15.23 23.67 1.91
N ASP A 271 -15.36 24.98 1.67
CA ASP A 271 -14.81 26.02 2.56
C ASP A 271 -15.71 26.30 3.78
N SER A 272 -16.93 25.75 3.78
CA SER A 272 -17.75 25.75 4.99
C SER A 272 -17.14 24.85 6.05
N MET A 273 -17.32 25.20 7.32
CA MET A 273 -16.96 24.34 8.45
C MET A 273 -18.03 23.27 8.72
N GLU A 274 -18.73 22.81 7.68
CA GLU A 274 -19.64 21.67 7.75
C GLU A 274 -18.84 20.36 7.68
N ILE A 275 -19.08 19.46 8.63
CA ILE A 275 -18.35 18.20 8.73
C ILE A 275 -18.88 17.21 7.68
N THR A 276 -18.19 17.15 6.55
CA THR A 276 -18.42 16.18 5.47
C THR A 276 -17.12 15.45 5.10
N SER A 277 -17.20 14.44 4.22
CA SER A 277 -16.01 13.68 3.79
C SER A 277 -15.03 14.55 2.98
N ILE A 278 -15.52 15.27 1.97
CA ILE A 278 -14.68 16.16 1.16
C ILE A 278 -14.39 17.48 1.87
N GLY A 279 -15.38 18.12 2.51
CA GLY A 279 -15.18 19.35 3.29
C GLY A 279 -14.20 19.13 4.45
N GLY A 280 -14.26 17.95 5.09
CA GLY A 280 -13.29 17.51 6.08
C GLY A 280 -11.87 17.48 5.53
N ARG A 281 -11.64 16.76 4.42
CA ARG A 281 -10.31 16.68 3.78
C ARG A 281 -9.80 18.04 3.31
N TYR A 282 -10.65 18.87 2.72
CA TYR A 282 -10.29 20.21 2.27
C TYR A 282 -9.77 21.04 3.44
N ASN A 283 -10.53 21.13 4.53
CA ASN A 283 -10.12 21.88 5.72
C ASN A 283 -8.91 21.25 6.42
N PHE A 284 -8.83 19.92 6.48
CA PHE A 284 -7.63 19.23 6.98
C PHE A 284 -6.38 19.69 6.22
N TRP A 285 -6.42 19.72 4.90
CA TRP A 285 -5.27 20.12 4.09
C TRP A 285 -4.98 21.61 4.21
N LYS A 286 -6.01 22.47 4.17
CA LYS A 286 -5.88 23.92 4.29
C LYS A 286 -5.17 24.32 5.59
N TYR A 287 -5.71 23.91 6.74
CA TYR A 287 -5.12 24.26 8.03
C TYR A 287 -3.80 23.53 8.29
N THR A 288 -3.63 22.29 7.84
CA THR A 288 -2.33 21.61 7.96
C THR A 288 -1.25 22.30 7.15
N LEU A 289 -1.56 22.77 5.95
CA LEU A 289 -0.61 23.54 5.15
C LEU A 289 -0.26 24.87 5.82
N GLN A 290 -1.24 25.58 6.39
CA GLN A 290 -0.98 26.81 7.15
C GLN A 290 0.00 26.54 8.31
N MET A 291 -0.29 25.56 9.17
CA MET A 291 0.61 25.15 10.26
C MET A 291 1.99 24.75 9.73
N THR A 292 2.05 24.02 8.61
CA THR A 292 3.32 23.59 8.00
C THR A 292 4.18 24.77 7.56
N LEU A 293 3.56 25.82 7.02
CA LEU A 293 4.26 27.01 6.53
C LEU A 293 4.83 27.89 7.65
N GLU A 294 4.40 27.70 8.90
CA GLU A 294 5.00 28.37 10.06
C GLU A 294 6.39 27.80 10.42
N LYS A 295 6.59 26.49 10.21
CA LYS A 295 7.86 25.78 10.47
C LYS A 295 8.24 24.83 9.33
N PRO A 296 8.45 25.32 8.09
CA PRO A 296 8.53 24.47 6.90
C PRO A 296 9.78 23.58 6.86
N LEU A 297 10.87 23.98 7.53
CA LEU A 297 12.14 23.24 7.54
C LEU A 297 12.23 22.24 8.71
N GLN A 298 11.84 22.66 9.92
CA GLN A 298 11.96 21.85 11.14
C GLN A 298 10.70 21.01 11.41
N GLY A 299 9.53 21.51 11.05
CA GLY A 299 8.24 20.99 11.50
C GLY A 299 7.96 21.28 12.97
N TRP A 300 6.83 20.77 13.44
CA TRP A 300 6.32 20.99 14.80
C TRP A 300 6.75 19.92 15.81
N GLY A 301 7.37 18.83 15.36
CA GLY A 301 7.82 17.73 16.21
C GLY A 301 6.87 16.54 16.16
N THR A 302 7.30 15.43 16.76
CA THR A 302 6.57 14.15 16.69
C THR A 302 5.27 14.22 17.48
N GLY A 303 4.16 13.81 16.87
CA GLY A 303 2.85 13.78 17.52
C GLY A 303 2.20 15.13 17.71
N SER A 304 2.78 16.21 17.16
CA SER A 304 2.27 17.56 17.34
C SER A 304 0.94 17.80 16.64
N TYR A 305 0.59 16.98 15.63
CA TYR A 305 -0.61 17.21 14.82
C TYR A 305 -1.88 17.39 15.62
N HIS A 306 -2.15 16.54 16.62
CA HIS A 306 -3.35 16.64 17.43
C HIS A 306 -3.45 17.99 18.15
N SER A 307 -2.41 18.34 18.92
CA SER A 307 -2.34 19.58 19.69
C SER A 307 -2.43 20.82 18.81
N GLN A 308 -1.67 20.85 17.72
CA GLN A 308 -1.63 21.98 16.79
C GLN A 308 -2.94 22.13 16.04
N TRP A 309 -3.56 21.02 15.61
CA TRP A 309 -4.87 21.04 14.97
C TRP A 309 -5.93 21.67 15.87
N CYS A 310 -6.02 21.23 17.13
CA CYS A 310 -7.03 21.73 18.07
C CYS A 310 -6.79 23.17 18.51
N GLU A 311 -5.54 23.65 18.45
CA GLU A 311 -5.20 25.06 18.70
C GLU A 311 -5.61 25.95 17.52
N HIS A 312 -5.39 25.50 16.28
CA HIS A 312 -5.66 26.30 15.08
C HIS A 312 -7.11 26.21 14.57
N VAL A 313 -7.83 25.14 14.90
CA VAL A 313 -9.19 24.88 14.39
C VAL A 313 -10.18 24.80 15.55
N THR A 314 -10.75 25.96 15.88
CA THR A 314 -11.62 26.16 17.06
C THR A 314 -13.11 25.98 16.79
N ALA A 315 -13.52 25.70 15.56
CA ALA A 315 -14.91 25.45 15.23
C ALA A 315 -15.45 24.23 15.99
N ASP A 316 -16.71 24.30 16.45
CA ASP A 316 -17.31 23.28 17.28
C ASP A 316 -17.24 21.89 16.63
N GLY A 317 -16.79 20.89 17.40
CA GLY A 317 -16.64 19.50 16.96
C GLY A 317 -15.41 19.22 16.09
N TRP A 318 -14.75 20.23 15.50
CA TRP A 318 -13.65 20.01 14.56
C TRP A 318 -12.35 19.54 15.19
N CYS A 319 -12.04 19.97 16.42
CA CYS A 319 -10.90 19.43 17.17
C CYS A 319 -11.02 17.90 17.33
N GLY A 320 -12.23 17.38 17.61
CA GLY A 320 -12.48 15.94 17.72
C GLY A 320 -12.45 15.21 16.38
N PHE A 321 -13.03 15.81 15.34
CA PHE A 321 -13.13 15.22 14.00
C PHE A 321 -11.77 15.12 13.28
N GLY A 322 -10.99 16.19 13.29
CA GLY A 322 -9.71 16.30 12.57
C GLY A 322 -8.49 15.85 13.34
N ARG A 323 -8.67 15.25 14.52
CA ARG A 323 -7.65 15.09 15.57
C ARG A 323 -6.52 14.12 15.26
N TRP A 324 -6.73 13.20 14.32
CA TRP A 324 -5.87 12.03 14.15
C TRP A 324 -4.77 12.19 13.11
N HIS A 325 -5.12 12.76 11.95
CA HIS A 325 -4.22 12.99 10.82
C HIS A 325 -4.93 13.81 9.73
N PRO A 326 -4.18 14.48 8.85
CA PRO A 326 -4.75 15.35 7.82
C PRO A 326 -5.31 14.61 6.59
N HIS A 327 -5.40 13.27 6.61
CA HIS A 327 -5.71 12.48 5.41
C HIS A 327 -4.78 12.80 4.21
N ASN A 328 -3.54 13.17 4.49
CA ASN A 328 -2.51 13.39 3.49
C ASN A 328 -1.15 13.13 4.14
N GLN A 329 -0.54 11.98 3.83
CA GLN A 329 0.70 11.55 4.45
C GLN A 329 1.89 12.49 4.13
N TYR A 330 1.87 13.16 2.98
CA TYR A 330 2.90 14.13 2.61
C TYR A 330 2.83 15.37 3.51
N LEU A 331 1.64 15.96 3.64
CA LEU A 331 1.42 17.08 4.54
C LEU A 331 1.68 16.68 6.00
N PHE A 332 1.31 15.46 6.38
CA PHE A 332 1.53 15.00 7.75
C PHE A 332 3.02 14.96 8.12
N PHE A 333 3.85 14.33 7.27
CA PHE A 333 5.29 14.32 7.50
C PHE A 333 5.95 15.70 7.36
N TRP A 334 5.46 16.53 6.43
CA TRP A 334 5.97 17.88 6.28
C TRP A 334 5.66 18.73 7.51
N MET A 335 4.45 18.64 8.04
CA MET A 335 4.02 19.40 9.21
C MET A 335 4.84 19.01 10.45
N GLU A 336 4.98 17.71 10.74
CA GLU A 336 5.66 17.26 11.97
C GLU A 336 7.19 17.32 11.87
N HIS A 337 7.76 17.09 10.69
CA HIS A 337 9.21 16.87 10.52
C HIS A 337 9.86 17.72 9.43
N GLY A 338 9.14 18.71 8.92
CA GLY A 338 9.63 19.64 7.93
C GLY A 338 9.97 19.00 6.58
N LEU A 339 10.68 19.76 5.76
CA LEU A 339 11.03 19.35 4.40
C LEU A 339 11.84 18.05 4.36
N LEU A 340 12.64 17.76 5.40
CA LEU A 340 13.40 16.51 5.48
C LEU A 340 12.48 15.30 5.65
N GLY A 341 11.45 15.38 6.49
CA GLY A 341 10.44 14.33 6.63
C GLY A 341 9.71 14.07 5.32
N LEU A 342 9.31 15.14 4.62
CA LEU A 342 8.71 15.05 3.30
C LEU A 342 9.65 14.37 2.28
N ALA A 343 10.92 14.78 2.22
CA ALA A 343 11.89 14.23 1.29
C ALA A 343 12.17 12.74 1.53
N LEU A 344 12.30 12.32 2.80
CA LEU A 344 12.49 10.91 3.16
C LEU A 344 11.24 10.09 2.83
N PHE A 345 10.04 10.63 3.03
CA PHE A 345 8.81 9.95 2.64
C PHE A 345 8.69 9.81 1.12
N VAL A 346 8.99 10.85 0.35
CA VAL A 346 9.06 10.77 -1.13
C VAL A 346 10.08 9.71 -1.54
N LEU A 347 11.25 9.66 -0.92
CA LEU A 347 12.27 8.64 -1.17
C LEU A 347 11.75 7.23 -0.89
N PHE A 348 11.00 7.04 0.20
CA PHE A 348 10.36 5.78 0.55
C PHE A 348 9.38 5.33 -0.56
N VAL A 349 8.51 6.25 -1.01
CA VAL A 349 7.50 5.99 -2.06
C VAL A 349 8.14 5.65 -3.41
N VAL A 350 9.22 6.32 -3.81
CA VAL A 350 9.89 6.08 -5.11
C VAL A 350 10.95 4.98 -5.06
N SER A 351 11.29 4.48 -3.88
CA SER A 351 12.32 3.44 -3.71
C SER A 351 12.08 2.17 -4.55
N PRO A 352 10.84 1.66 -4.77
CA PRO A 352 10.62 0.49 -5.61
C PRO A 352 11.02 0.75 -7.07
N ILE A 353 10.71 1.93 -7.61
CA ILE A 353 11.09 2.32 -8.97
C ILE A 353 12.62 2.34 -9.12
N TRP A 354 13.32 2.94 -8.15
CA TRP A 354 14.77 3.07 -8.21
C TRP A 354 15.49 1.73 -8.08
N MET A 355 15.03 0.87 -7.17
CA MET A 355 15.65 -0.45 -6.93
C MET A 355 15.39 -1.44 -8.07
N THR A 356 14.25 -1.34 -8.74
CA THR A 356 13.89 -2.23 -9.87
C THR A 356 14.31 -1.68 -11.25
N ARG A 357 14.95 -0.51 -11.34
CA ARG A 357 15.27 0.14 -12.63
C ARG A 357 16.13 -0.70 -13.59
N LYS A 358 16.96 -1.58 -13.04
CA LYS A 358 17.83 -2.51 -13.79
C LYS A 358 17.28 -3.94 -13.90
N MET A 359 16.06 -4.18 -13.41
CA MET A 359 15.38 -5.48 -13.49
C MET A 359 14.62 -5.62 -14.82
N PRO A 360 14.17 -6.84 -15.16
CA PRO A 360 13.28 -7.08 -16.30
C PRO A 360 11.98 -6.26 -16.22
N ASP A 361 11.27 -6.19 -17.35
CA ASP A 361 10.12 -5.30 -17.51
C ASP A 361 8.98 -5.58 -16.53
N SER A 362 8.74 -6.85 -16.17
CA SER A 362 7.64 -7.25 -15.27
C SER A 362 7.80 -6.72 -13.84
N PRO A 363 8.87 -7.05 -13.08
CA PRO A 363 9.09 -6.46 -11.76
C PRO A 363 9.09 -4.93 -11.76
N ARG A 364 9.70 -4.33 -12.80
CA ARG A 364 9.78 -2.87 -12.94
C ARG A 364 8.39 -2.25 -13.13
N ARG A 365 7.55 -2.83 -13.99
CA ARG A 365 6.18 -2.36 -14.23
C ARG A 365 5.33 -2.46 -12.97
N ILE A 366 5.38 -3.59 -12.25
CA ILE A 366 4.66 -3.75 -10.99
C ILE A 366 5.12 -2.70 -9.97
N ALA A 367 6.43 -2.44 -9.87
CA ALA A 367 6.97 -1.41 -8.98
C ALA A 367 6.48 0.00 -9.33
N TRP A 368 6.37 0.34 -10.62
CA TRP A 368 5.77 1.60 -11.07
C TRP A 368 4.28 1.70 -10.69
N CYS A 369 3.48 0.65 -10.93
CA CYS A 369 2.07 0.63 -10.56
C CYS A 369 1.88 0.76 -9.04
N PHE A 370 2.66 0.01 -8.25
CA PHE A 370 2.63 0.07 -6.79
C PHE A 370 3.02 1.47 -6.28
N SER A 371 4.10 2.05 -6.80
CA SER A 371 4.59 3.36 -6.35
C SER A 371 3.60 4.47 -6.70
N ALA A 372 2.95 4.39 -7.87
CA ALA A 372 1.91 5.35 -8.25
C ALA A 372 0.65 5.21 -7.39
N LEU A 373 0.22 3.98 -7.12
CA LEU A 373 -0.88 3.69 -6.19
C LEU A 373 -0.56 4.22 -4.79
N PHE A 374 0.65 3.98 -4.28
CA PHE A 374 1.09 4.48 -2.98
C PHE A 374 1.19 6.00 -2.95
N ALA A 375 1.73 6.63 -4.00
CA ALA A 375 1.83 8.08 -4.09
C ALA A 375 0.44 8.75 -4.08
N VAL A 376 -0.47 8.29 -4.93
CA VAL A 376 -1.81 8.89 -5.00
C VAL A 376 -2.63 8.60 -3.75
N ASN A 377 -2.56 7.38 -3.18
CA ASN A 377 -3.23 7.10 -1.91
C ASN A 377 -2.74 8.03 -0.80
N SER A 378 -1.45 8.32 -0.76
CA SER A 378 -0.83 9.15 0.27
C SER A 378 -1.19 10.64 0.16
N LEU A 379 -1.74 11.10 -0.97
CA LEU A 379 -2.30 12.45 -1.09
C LEU A 379 -3.67 12.57 -0.41
N ILE A 380 -4.40 11.47 -0.28
CA ILE A 380 -5.80 11.47 0.16
C ILE A 380 -6.10 10.62 1.40
N ASN A 381 -5.10 9.89 1.90
CA ASN A 381 -5.15 9.09 3.11
C ASN A 381 -3.80 9.14 3.86
N ALA A 382 -3.83 8.79 5.15
CA ALA A 382 -2.64 8.66 6.01
C ALA A 382 -2.08 7.23 5.91
N SER A 383 -1.50 6.93 4.74
CA SER A 383 -1.08 5.59 4.30
C SER A 383 -0.15 4.86 5.27
N LEU A 384 0.70 5.58 6.02
CA LEU A 384 1.63 4.99 6.99
C LEU A 384 1.13 5.06 8.44
N PHE A 385 0.04 5.79 8.71
CA PHE A 385 -0.54 5.92 10.05
C PHE A 385 -1.73 4.98 10.30
N SER A 386 -2.61 4.80 9.32
CA SER A 386 -3.77 3.90 9.42
C SER A 386 -3.34 2.45 9.58
N ALA A 387 -3.95 1.72 10.52
CA ALA A 387 -3.43 0.44 10.99
C ALA A 387 -3.20 -0.56 9.84
N ARG A 388 -4.23 -0.97 9.10
CA ARG A 388 -4.04 -1.96 8.03
C ARG A 388 -3.34 -1.41 6.78
N GLU A 389 -3.65 -0.17 6.37
CA GLU A 389 -3.02 0.46 5.19
C GLU A 389 -1.50 0.43 5.30
N SER A 390 -1.01 0.80 6.47
CA SER A 390 0.42 0.93 6.69
C SER A 390 1.16 -0.40 6.75
N HIS A 391 0.50 -1.49 7.19
CA HIS A 391 1.06 -2.83 7.03
C HIS A 391 1.18 -3.19 5.56
N PHE A 392 0.11 -2.95 4.79
CA PHE A 392 0.13 -3.18 3.34
C PHE A 392 1.27 -2.40 2.67
N PHE A 393 1.37 -1.08 2.89
CA PHE A 393 2.39 -0.26 2.24
C PHE A 393 3.81 -0.62 2.68
N VAL A 394 4.08 -0.86 3.95
CA VAL A 394 5.42 -1.27 4.42
C VAL A 394 5.82 -2.63 3.82
N MET A 395 4.93 -3.62 3.92
CA MET A 395 5.19 -4.98 3.43
C MET A 395 5.36 -5.01 1.91
N MET A 396 4.48 -4.34 1.17
CA MET A 396 4.53 -4.31 -0.28
C MET A 396 5.66 -3.43 -0.82
N THR A 397 6.07 -2.39 -0.11
CA THR A 397 7.28 -1.62 -0.50
C THR A 397 8.52 -2.51 -0.42
N CYS A 398 8.67 -3.32 0.64
CA CYS A 398 9.76 -4.29 0.74
C CYS A 398 9.73 -5.29 -0.42
N LEU A 399 8.55 -5.83 -0.72
CA LEU A 399 8.36 -6.82 -1.79
C LEU A 399 8.62 -6.23 -3.19
N ALA A 400 8.09 -5.04 -3.46
CA ALA A 400 8.27 -4.33 -4.72
C ALA A 400 9.73 -3.92 -4.93
N CYS A 401 10.43 -3.46 -3.89
CA CYS A 401 11.86 -3.15 -3.94
C CYS A 401 12.73 -4.38 -4.20
N ALA A 402 12.37 -5.54 -3.61
CA ALA A 402 13.05 -6.81 -3.87
C ALA A 402 12.78 -7.37 -5.29
N GLY A 403 11.77 -6.83 -5.99
CA GLY A 403 11.38 -7.21 -7.34
C GLY A 403 10.33 -8.33 -7.34
N ILE A 404 9.06 -7.99 -7.56
CA ILE A 404 7.99 -8.98 -7.65
C ILE A 404 8.14 -9.78 -8.94
N VAL A 405 8.35 -11.10 -8.80
CA VAL A 405 8.46 -12.05 -9.90
C VAL A 405 7.28 -12.99 -9.82
N LEU A 406 6.50 -13.11 -10.90
CA LEU A 406 5.29 -13.93 -10.97
C LEU A 406 5.48 -15.23 -11.78
N GLN A 407 6.64 -15.41 -12.42
CA GLN A 407 7.03 -16.65 -13.10
C GLN A 407 8.49 -16.92 -12.81
N SER A 408 8.86 -18.17 -12.48
CA SER A 408 10.28 -18.52 -12.55
C SER A 408 10.71 -18.39 -14.01
N VAL A 409 11.84 -17.75 -14.24
CA VAL A 409 12.51 -17.85 -15.54
C VAL A 409 12.79 -19.33 -15.73
N ARG A 410 11.98 -20.02 -16.54
CA ARG A 410 12.42 -21.30 -17.11
C ARG A 410 13.70 -20.95 -17.84
N SER A 411 14.82 -21.55 -17.43
CA SER A 411 16.06 -21.54 -18.19
C SER A 411 15.72 -21.99 -19.60
N SER A 412 15.54 -21.03 -20.50
CA SER A 412 15.34 -21.28 -21.91
C SER A 412 16.60 -21.99 -22.38
N GLN A 413 16.50 -23.31 -22.55
CA GLN A 413 17.39 -24.03 -23.43
C GLN A 413 17.34 -23.28 -24.76
N GLN A 414 18.49 -22.74 -25.17
CA GLN A 414 18.65 -22.20 -26.52
C GLN A 414 18.28 -23.33 -27.48
N PRO A 415 17.37 -23.11 -28.45
CA PRO A 415 17.39 -23.96 -29.62
C PRO A 415 18.69 -23.65 -30.35
N THR A 416 19.56 -24.67 -30.42
CA THR A 416 20.74 -24.74 -31.28
C THR A 416 20.40 -24.51 -32.73
#